data_AF-A0A1C5V080-F1
#
_entry.id   AF-A0A1C5V080-F1
#
_cell.length_a   1.000
_cell.length_b   1.000
_cell.length_c   1.000
_cell.angle_alpha   90.00
_cell.angle_beta   90.00
_cell.angle_gamma   90.00
#
_symmetry.space_group_name_H-M   'P 1'
#
loop_
_entity.id
_entity.type
_entity.pdbx_description
1 polymer ?
#
loop_
_entity_poly.entity_id
_entity_poly.type
_entity_poly.pdbx_seq_one_letter_code
_entity_poly.pdbx_strand_id
1 'polypeptide(L)'
;MVALKHIRNQYYTHVDIVEAAPNNVGSSGKYKGVGAHLFAIACKLSWDAGNEGYVQFTAKTDLVEHYRKMLNAKSIDWHTLYIESYGAIDLINKYFKGE
;
A
#
# COMPACT_ATOMS: atom_id res chain seq x y z
N MET A 1 -1.87 -5.42 10.18
CA MET A 1 -0.90 -4.48 10.78
C MET A 1 -0.11 -3.83 9.66
N VAL A 2 0.26 -2.55 9.82
CA VAL A 2 1.19 -1.85 8.93
C VAL A 2 2.28 -1.21 9.78
N ALA A 3 3.55 -1.43 9.43
CA ALA A 3 4.69 -0.68 9.94
C ALA A 3 5.24 0.20 8.81
N LEU A 4 5.41 1.49 9.08
CA LEU A 4 5.84 2.46 8.08
C LEU A 4 6.69 3.57 8.69
N LYS A 5 7.43 4.27 7.82
CA LYS A 5 8.26 5.42 8.14
C LYS A 5 8.07 6.54 7.12
N HIS A 6 7.74 7.73 7.59
CA HIS A 6 7.67 8.92 6.73
C HIS A 6 9.08 9.43 6.41
N ILE A 7 9.42 9.52 5.13
CA ILE A 7 10.68 10.07 4.61
C ILE A 7 10.38 11.45 4.00
N ARG A 8 10.08 12.42 4.87
CA ARG A 8 9.55 13.74 4.47
C ARG A 8 10.51 14.57 3.61
N ASN A 9 11.82 14.41 3.79
CA ASN A 9 12.81 15.10 2.97
C ASN A 9 12.87 14.60 1.51
N GLN A 10 12.22 13.48 1.21
CA GLN A 10 12.12 12.91 -0.14
C GLN A 10 10.65 12.73 -0.58
N TYR A 11 9.69 13.27 0.19
CA TYR A 11 8.25 13.26 -0.11
C TYR A 11 7.63 11.87 -0.34
N TYR A 12 8.07 10.84 0.42
CA TYR A 12 7.42 9.54 0.38
C TYR A 12 7.36 8.87 1.74
N THR A 13 6.47 7.89 1.87
CA THR A 13 6.40 7.01 3.05
C THR A 13 6.89 5.61 2.66
N HIS A 14 7.86 5.08 3.39
CA HIS A 14 8.30 3.70 3.24
C HIS A 14 7.42 2.78 4.09
N VAL A 15 6.98 1.66 3.53
CA VAL A 15 6.24 0.63 4.27
C VAL A 15 7.16 -0.57 4.46
N ASP A 16 7.56 -0.79 5.71
CA ASP A 16 8.45 -1.89 6.09
C ASP A 16 7.71 -3.23 6.06
N ILE A 17 6.49 -3.26 6.62
CA ILE A 17 5.70 -4.49 6.78
C ILE A 17 4.22 -4.20 6.55
N VAL A 18 3.59 -5.08 5.77
CA VAL A 18 2.13 -5.23 5.69
C VAL A 18 1.78 -6.67 6.00
N GLU A 19 0.98 -6.87 7.03
CA GLU A 19 0.59 -8.22 7.47
C GLU A 19 -0.92 -8.30 7.72
N ALA A 20 -1.56 -9.24 7.03
CA ALA A 20 -2.93 -9.66 7.32
C ALA A 20 -2.90 -10.87 8.25
N ALA A 21 -3.90 -10.99 9.14
CA ALA A 21 -4.03 -12.17 9.99
C ALA A 21 -4.09 -13.46 9.12
N PRO A 22 -3.54 -14.60 9.58
CA PRO A 22 -3.41 -15.81 8.74
C PRO A 22 -4.72 -16.29 8.09
N ASN A 23 -5.84 -16.10 8.80
CA ASN A 23 -7.17 -16.44 8.32
C ASN A 23 -7.72 -15.49 7.23
N ASN A 24 -7.00 -14.43 6.87
CA ASN A 24 -7.35 -13.44 5.85
C ASN A 24 -6.33 -13.38 4.70
N VAL A 25 -5.36 -14.29 4.68
CA VAL A 25 -4.35 -14.38 3.63
C VAL A 25 -4.86 -15.23 2.46
N GLY A 26 -4.57 -14.78 1.25
CA GLY A 26 -4.91 -15.51 0.03
C GLY A 26 -6.37 -15.41 -0.39
N SER A 27 -6.73 -16.17 -1.42
CA SER A 27 -8.05 -16.14 -2.06
C SER A 27 -9.18 -16.77 -1.24
N SER A 28 -8.83 -17.61 -0.26
CA SER A 28 -9.75 -18.26 0.70
C SER A 28 -9.85 -17.53 2.04
N GLY A 29 -9.22 -16.36 2.18
CA GLY A 29 -9.29 -15.57 3.40
C GLY A 29 -10.73 -15.20 3.79
N LYS A 30 -11.02 -15.19 5.09
CA LYS A 30 -12.35 -14.86 5.64
C LYS A 30 -12.82 -13.47 5.19
N TYR A 31 -11.91 -12.49 5.19
CA TYR A 31 -12.16 -11.15 4.68
C TYR A 31 -11.32 -10.87 3.44
N LYS A 32 -11.98 -10.48 2.34
CA LYS A 32 -11.31 -10.14 1.08
C LYS A 32 -10.86 -8.69 1.07
N GLY A 33 -9.73 -8.42 0.43
CA GLY A 33 -9.22 -7.06 0.25
C GLY A 33 -8.45 -6.47 1.44
N VAL A 34 -8.20 -7.26 2.50
CA VAL A 34 -7.46 -6.79 3.69
C VAL A 34 -6.11 -6.18 3.33
N GLY A 35 -5.30 -6.86 2.50
CA GLY A 35 -4.01 -6.33 2.08
C GLY A 35 -4.12 -4.97 1.37
N ALA A 36 -5.08 -4.83 0.45
CA ALA A 36 -5.30 -3.57 -0.26
C ALA A 36 -5.80 -2.45 0.65
N HIS A 37 -6.65 -2.78 1.64
CA HIS A 37 -7.08 -1.83 2.66
C HIS A 37 -5.90 -1.37 3.53
N LEU A 38 -5.00 -2.27 3.92
CA LEU A 38 -3.80 -1.91 4.68
C LEU A 38 -2.90 -0.93 3.89
N PHE A 39 -2.76 -1.11 2.57
CA PHE A 39 -2.07 -0.14 1.73
C PHE A 39 -2.83 1.18 1.59
N ALA A 40 -4.16 1.18 1.56
CA ALA A 40 -4.95 2.41 1.60
C ALA A 40 -4.71 3.21 2.89
N ILE A 41 -4.62 2.53 4.04
CA ILE A 41 -4.21 3.15 5.32
C ILE A 41 -2.83 3.78 5.20
N ALA A 42 -1.84 3.07 4.63
CA ALA A 42 -0.49 3.61 4.43
C ALA A 42 -0.49 4.85 3.52
N CYS A 43 -1.25 4.83 2.44
CA CYS A 43 -1.44 5.98 1.56
C CYS A 43 -2.10 7.16 2.29
N LYS A 44 -3.14 6.91 3.10
CA LYS A 44 -3.79 7.95 3.90
C LYS A 44 -2.83 8.59 4.90
N LEU A 45 -2.09 7.78 5.65
CA LEU A 45 -1.06 8.28 6.59
C LEU A 45 0.05 9.04 5.87
N SER A 46 0.45 8.60 4.67
CA SER A 46 1.42 9.31 3.83
C SER A 46 0.88 10.68 3.39
N TRP A 47 -0.39 10.73 2.99
CA TRP A 47 -1.09 11.97 2.62
C TRP A 47 -1.12 12.96 3.78
N ASP A 48 -1.54 12.50 4.96
CA ASP A 48 -1.66 13.34 6.15
C ASP A 48 -0.29 13.83 6.67
N ALA A 49 0.79 13.09 6.37
CA ALA A 49 2.17 13.51 6.64
C ALA A 49 2.76 14.52 5.64
N GLY A 50 2.02 14.87 4.58
CA GLY A 50 2.45 15.79 3.52
C GLY A 50 3.30 15.15 2.42
N ASN A 51 3.27 13.82 2.29
CA ASN A 51 3.98 13.07 1.24
C ASN A 51 3.04 12.72 0.06
N GLU A 52 1.92 13.43 -0.09
CA GLU A 52 0.96 13.28 -1.19
C GLU A 52 0.44 11.85 -1.42
N GLY A 53 0.40 11.04 -0.36
CA GLY A 53 -0.05 9.65 -0.45
C GLY A 53 0.96 8.68 -1.07
N TYR A 54 2.13 9.18 -1.49
CA TYR A 54 3.16 8.37 -2.15
C TYR A 54 3.74 7.35 -1.16
N VAL A 55 3.74 6.08 -1.56
CA VAL A 55 4.21 4.97 -0.74
C VAL A 55 5.19 4.10 -1.53
N GLN A 56 6.28 3.69 -0.89
CA GLN A 56 7.24 2.70 -1.41
C GLN A 56 7.32 1.49 -0.49
N PHE A 57 7.54 0.31 -1.07
CA PHE A 57 7.68 -0.95 -0.33
C PHE A 57 8.40 -2.00 -1.14
N THR A 58 8.97 -2.99 -0.47
CA THR A 58 9.59 -4.17 -1.12
C THR A 58 8.63 -5.35 -1.06
N ALA A 59 8.38 -5.98 -2.21
CA ALA A 59 7.54 -7.17 -2.32
C ALA A 59 8.38 -8.42 -2.61
N LYS A 60 7.90 -9.58 -2.12
CA LYS A 60 8.40 -10.88 -2.59
C LYS A 60 8.13 -11.01 -4.10
N THR A 61 9.01 -11.68 -4.84
CA THR A 61 8.94 -11.84 -6.30
C THR A 61 7.55 -12.25 -6.78
N ASP A 62 6.94 -13.26 -6.17
CA ASP A 62 5.64 -13.81 -6.57
C ASP A 62 4.46 -12.86 -6.27
N LEU A 63 4.69 -11.82 -5.46
CA LEU A 63 3.69 -10.81 -5.09
C LEU A 63 3.83 -9.51 -5.89
N VAL A 64 4.91 -9.34 -6.66
CA VAL A 64 5.13 -8.12 -7.45
C VAL A 64 3.95 -7.89 -8.39
N GLU A 65 3.62 -8.89 -9.21
CA GLU A 65 2.53 -8.78 -10.18
C GLU A 65 1.15 -8.67 -9.50
N HIS A 66 0.99 -9.30 -8.35
CA HIS A 66 -0.22 -9.17 -7.53
C HIS A 66 -0.45 -7.71 -7.13
N TYR A 67 0.57 -7.04 -6.59
CA TYR A 67 0.46 -5.65 -6.16
C TYR A 67 0.34 -4.66 -7.32
N ARG A 68 1.01 -4.92 -8.45
CA ARG A 68 0.83 -4.13 -9.67
C ARG A 68 -0.63 -4.13 -10.12
N LYS A 69 -1.28 -5.30 -10.16
CA LYS A 69 -2.69 -5.43 -10.56
C LYS A 69 -3.68 -4.89 -9.53
N MET A 70 -3.46 -5.21 -8.25
CA MET A 70 -4.42 -4.92 -7.20
C MET A 70 -4.38 -3.47 -6.70
N LEU A 71 -3.18 -2.86 -6.69
CA LEU A 71 -2.94 -1.55 -6.10
C LEU A 71 -2.56 -0.50 -7.15
N ASN A 72 -2.51 -0.87 -8.43
CA ASN A 72 -1.89 -0.07 -9.49
C ASN A 72 -0.44 0.34 -9.14
N ALA A 73 0.27 -0.52 -8.42
CA ALA A 73 1.65 -0.27 -8.04
C ALA A 73 2.58 -0.34 -9.27
N LYS A 74 3.66 0.43 -9.23
CA LYS A 74 4.70 0.48 -10.28
C LYS A 74 6.03 0.04 -9.69
N SER A 75 6.90 -0.54 -10.53
CA SER A 75 8.24 -0.98 -10.12
C SER A 75 9.26 0.15 -10.23
N ILE A 76 10.08 0.33 -9.19
CA ILE A 76 11.35 1.08 -9.26
C ILE A 76 12.45 0.13 -9.73
N ASP A 77 12.48 -1.07 -9.15
CA ASP A 77 13.38 -2.17 -9.50
C ASP A 77 12.64 -3.52 -9.45
N TRP A 78 13.37 -4.63 -9.38
CA TRP A 78 12.83 -6.00 -9.38
C TRP A 78 11.83 -6.30 -8.25
N HIS A 79 12.02 -5.72 -7.07
CA HIS A 79 11.23 -6.03 -5.87
C HIS A 79 10.66 -4.77 -5.20
N THR A 80 11.23 -3.61 -5.47
CA THR A 80 10.77 -2.33 -4.95
C THR A 80 9.63 -1.79 -5.80
N LEU A 81 8.48 -1.63 -5.16
CA LEU A 81 7.27 -1.09 -5.74
C LEU A 81 6.93 0.27 -5.11
N TYR A 82 6.16 1.06 -5.84
CA TYR A 82 5.56 2.28 -5.34
C TYR A 82 4.12 2.45 -5.79
N ILE A 83 3.38 3.22 -5.01
CA ILE A 83 2.05 3.73 -5.35
C ILE A 83 2.21 5.24 -5.46
N GLU A 84 1.95 5.78 -6.65
CA GLU A 84 2.01 7.23 -6.90
C GLU A 84 0.76 7.95 -6.37
N SER A 85 0.82 9.28 -6.28
CA SER A 85 -0.21 10.11 -5.64
C SER A 85 -1.62 9.86 -6.19
N TYR A 86 -1.79 9.70 -7.51
CA TYR A 86 -3.09 9.37 -8.10
C TYR A 86 -3.62 8.00 -7.66
N GLY A 87 -2.78 6.96 -7.72
CA GLY A 87 -3.15 5.63 -7.25
C GLY A 87 -3.43 5.59 -5.74
N ALA A 88 -2.72 6.41 -4.97
CA ALA A 88 -2.96 6.59 -3.54
C ALA A 88 -4.34 7.21 -3.29
N ILE A 89 -4.70 8.28 -4.01
CA ILE A 89 -6.03 8.90 -3.93
C ILE A 89 -7.13 7.91 -4.30
N ASP A 90 -6.93 7.09 -5.34
CA ASP A 90 -7.90 6.06 -5.74
C ASP A 90 -8.13 5.04 -4.63
N LEU A 91 -7.04 4.56 -3.99
CA LEU A 91 -7.13 3.64 -2.85
C LEU A 91 -7.82 4.31 -1.65
N ILE A 92 -7.45 5.55 -1.32
CA ILE A 92 -8.06 6.29 -0.21
C ILE A 92 -9.56 6.45 -0.45
N ASN A 93 -9.96 6.95 -1.62
CA ASN A 93 -11.36 7.13 -1.97
C ASN A 93 -12.14 5.82 -2.03
N LYS A 94 -11.49 4.71 -2.40
CA LYS A 94 -12.14 3.40 -2.45
C LYS A 94 -12.45 2.85 -1.05
N TYR A 95 -11.55 3.04 -0.10
CA TYR A 95 -11.63 2.39 1.22
C TYR A 95 -12.13 3.29 2.36
N PHE A 96 -12.09 4.62 2.18
CA PHE A 96 -12.52 5.61 3.19
C PHE A 96 -13.69 6.48 2.72
N LYS A 97 -14.37 6.13 1.62
CA LYS A 97 -15.58 6.85 1.18
C LYS A 97 -16.67 6.75 2.25
N GLY A 98 -16.99 7.86 2.89
CA GLY A 98 -18.03 7.97 3.92
C GLY A 98 -17.55 8.40 5.30
N GLU A 99 -16.25 8.65 5.49
CA GLU A 99 -15.69 9.39 6.62
C GLU A 99 -15.57 10.90 6.33
#